data_AF-A0A4P5T0X2-F1
#
_entry.id   AF-A0A4P5T0X2-F1
#
_cell.length_a   1.000
_cell.length_b   1.000
_cell.length_c   1.000
_cell.angle_alpha   90.00
_cell.angle_beta   90.00
_cell.angle_gamma   90.00
#
_symmetry.space_group_name_H-M   'P 1'
#
loop_
_entity.id
_entity.type
_entity.pdbx_description
1 polymer ?
#
loop_
_entity_poly.entity_id
_entity_poly.type
_entity_poly.pdbx_seq_one_letter_code
_entity_poly.pdbx_strand_id
1 'polypeptide(L)' 'MRSLFLFILLLIQGVVYAQCSICTKTAQQLGEGPAEGMNTGILYLAFAPFAIVGYIGYRWWKSNQQG' A
#
# COMPACT_ATOMS: atom_id res chain seq x y z
N MET A 1 8.90 -2.49 -27.68
CA MET A 1 9.88 -3.15 -26.78
C MET A 1 9.85 -2.62 -25.34
N ARG A 2 9.93 -1.30 -25.10
CA ARG A 2 9.92 -0.72 -23.74
C ARG A 2 8.65 -1.01 -22.92
N SER A 3 7.46 -0.94 -23.51
CA SER A 3 6.20 -1.28 -22.81
C SER A 3 6.06 -2.77 -22.48
N LEU A 4 6.62 -3.66 -23.31
CA LEU A 4 6.56 -5.10 -23.07
C LEU A 4 7.42 -5.50 -21.86
N PHE A 5 8.60 -4.88 -21.72
CA PHE A 5 9.49 -5.08 -20.58
C PHE A 5 8.86 -4.61 -19.26
N LEU A 6 8.18 -3.46 -19.26
CA LEU A 6 7.43 -2.97 -18.09
C LEU A 6 6.26 -3.89 -17.73
N PHE A 7 5.57 -4.44 -18.73
CA PHE A 7 4.48 -5.39 -18.52
C PHE A 7 4.97 -6.71 -17.91
N ILE A 8 6.13 -7.22 -18.34
CA ILE A 8 6.76 -8.42 -17.79
C ILE A 8 7.22 -8.19 -16.34
N LEU A 9 7.80 -7.03 -16.04
CA LEU A 9 8.19 -6.65 -14.67
C LEU A 9 6.98 -6.61 -13.71
N LEU A 10 5.82 -6.17 -14.19
CA LEU A 10 4.59 -6.11 -13.38
C LEU A 10 4.04 -7.50 -13.03
N LEU A 11 4.33 -8.52 -13.84
CA LEU A 11 3.83 -9.90 -13.63
C LEU A 11 4.66 -10.66 -12.59
N ILE A 12 5.88 -10.22 -12.28
CA ILE A 12 6.74 -10.83 -11.28
C ILE A 12 6.35 -10.30 -9.89
N GLN A 13 5.31 -10.88 -9.29
CA GLN A 13 5.03 -10.72 -7.86
C GLN A 13 5.68 -11.87 -7.08
N GLY A 14 6.78 -11.59 -6.39
CA GLY A 14 7.45 -12.53 -5.47
C GLY A 14 6.87 -12.48 -4.06
N VAL A 15 7.11 -13.53 -3.28
CA VAL A 15 6.80 -13.54 -1.83
C VAL A 15 7.78 -12.61 -1.13
N VAL A 16 7.33 -11.40 -0.78
CA VAL A 16 8.16 -10.40 -0.11
C VAL A 16 8.04 -10.59 1.40
N TYR A 17 9.12 -11.06 2.04
CA TYR A 17 9.25 -10.97 3.49
C TYR A 17 9.37 -9.49 3.90
N ALA A 18 8.75 -9.10 5.00
CA ALA A 18 8.80 -7.71 5.48
C ALA A 18 10.26 -7.22 5.56
N GLN A 19 10.60 -6.22 4.74
CA GLN A 19 11.97 -5.73 4.57
C GLN A 19 12.41 -4.76 5.68
N CYS A 20 11.47 -4.31 6.51
CA CYS A 20 11.75 -3.33 7.56
C CYS A 20 12.05 -4.06 8.89
N SER A 21 13.31 -4.02 9.31
CA SER A 21 13.78 -4.60 10.58
C SER A 21 13.08 -4.03 11.82
N ILE A 22 12.52 -2.83 11.72
CA ILE A 22 11.70 -2.20 12.77
C ILE A 22 10.37 -2.97 12.94
N CYS A 23 9.72 -3.36 11.85
CA CYS A 23 8.42 -4.02 11.91
C CYS A 23 8.50 -5.38 12.60
N THR A 24 9.56 -6.15 12.32
CA THR A 24 9.81 -7.45 12.96
C THR A 24 10.08 -7.31 14.45
N LYS A 25 10.90 -6.33 14.86
CA LYS A 25 11.18 -6.09 16.28
C LYS A 25 9.94 -5.67 17.06
N THR A 26 9.16 -4.76 16.49
CA THR A 26 7.91 -4.32 17.11
C THR A 26 6.92 -5.49 17.21
N ALA A 27 6.73 -6.29 16.16
CA ALA A 27 5.85 -7.47 16.21
C ALA A 27 6.20 -8.43 17.36
N GLN A 28 7.50 -8.66 17.63
CA GLN A 28 7.96 -9.49 18.74
C GLN A 28 7.57 -8.95 20.13
N GLN A 29 7.29 -7.65 20.26
CA GLN A 29 6.89 -7.02 21.52
C GLN A 29 5.37 -6.99 21.73
N LEU A 30 4.57 -7.29 20.69
CA LEU A 30 3.11 -7.13 20.71
C LEU A 30 2.34 -8.41 21.11
N GLY A 31 3.00 -9.56 21.22
CA GLY A 31 2.36 -10.86 21.45
C GLY A 31 1.64 -11.41 20.20
N GLU A 32 1.24 -12.68 20.23
CA GLU A 32 0.75 -13.44 19.04
C GLU A 32 -0.36 -12.71 18.26
N GLY A 33 -1.43 -12.26 18.95
CA GLY A 33 -2.60 -11.69 18.29
C GLY A 33 -2.30 -10.41 17.50
N PRO A 34 -1.76 -9.34 18.12
CA PRO A 34 -1.47 -8.11 17.40
C PRO A 34 -0.26 -8.21 16.46
N ALA A 35 0.67 -9.16 16.70
CA ALA A 35 1.80 -9.41 15.80
C ALA A 35 1.35 -9.94 14.43
N GLU A 36 0.33 -10.82 14.40
CA GLU A 36 -0.21 -11.41 13.16
C GLU A 36 -0.83 -10.35 12.24
N GLY A 37 -1.50 -9.35 12.80
CA GLY A 37 -2.18 -8.27 12.05
C GLY A 37 -1.29 -7.09 11.64
N MET A 38 -0.02 -7.07 12.05
CA MET A 38 0.80 -5.86 11.97
C MET A 38 1.11 -5.41 10.54
N ASN A 39 1.41 -6.34 9.63
CA ASN A 39 1.68 -5.99 8.22
C ASN A 39 0.45 -5.41 7.53
N THR A 40 -0.73 -5.97 7.81
CA THR A 40 -2.01 -5.45 7.30
C THR A 40 -2.25 -4.02 7.79
N GLY A 41 -1.93 -3.73 9.06
CA GLY A 41 -2.02 -2.38 9.62
C GLY A 41 -1.10 -1.38 8.91
N ILE A 42 0.15 -1.76 8.62
CA ILE A 42 1.10 -0.91 7.88
C ILE A 42 0.56 -0.60 6.47
N LEU A 43 0.13 -1.64 5.74
CA LEU A 43 -0.41 -1.47 4.39
C LEU A 43 -1.68 -0.61 4.39
N TYR A 44 -2.55 -0.79 5.38
CA TYR A 44 -3.75 0.02 5.55
C TYR A 44 -3.39 1.51 5.74
N LEU A 45 -2.49 1.80 6.69
CA LEU A 45 -2.05 3.17 6.98
C LEU A 45 -1.30 3.81 5.80
N ALA A 46 -0.52 3.02 5.05
CA ALA A 46 0.18 3.48 3.86
C ALA A 46 -0.78 3.77 2.70
N PHE A 47 -1.80 2.95 2.51
CA PHE A 47 -2.78 3.10 1.43
C PHE A 47 -3.79 4.23 1.69
N ALA A 48 -4.24 4.39 2.93
CA ALA A 48 -5.23 5.36 3.35
C ALA A 48 -5.00 6.80 2.81
N PRO A 49 -3.81 7.43 2.95
CA PRO A 49 -3.59 8.80 2.47
C PRO A 49 -3.75 8.92 0.96
N PHE A 50 -3.29 7.94 0.18
CA PHE A 50 -3.47 7.94 -1.28
C PHE A 50 -4.94 7.79 -1.67
N ALA A 51 -5.67 6.89 -0.98
CA ALA A 51 -7.09 6.70 -1.22
C ALA A 51 -7.90 7.99 -0.92
N ILE A 52 -7.60 8.65 0.20
CA ILE A 52 -8.24 9.90 0.62
C ILE A 52 -7.97 11.00 -0.41
N VAL A 53 -6.70 11.24 -0.76
CA VAL A 53 -6.31 12.28 -1.73
C VAL A 53 -6.91 11.98 -3.10
N GLY A 54 -6.87 10.73 -3.54
CA GLY A 54 -7.47 10.30 -4.82
C GLY A 54 -8.98 10.54 -4.87
N TYR A 55 -9.70 10.21 -3.80
CA TYR A 55 -11.14 10.45 -3.69
C TYR A 55 -11.49 11.94 -3.73
N ILE A 56 -10.77 12.77 -2.95
CA ILE A 56 -10.97 14.21 -2.91
C ILE A 56 -10.67 14.82 -4.28
N GLY A 57 -9.54 14.46 -4.90
CA GLY A 57 -9.14 14.95 -6.22
C GLY A 57 -10.16 14.58 -7.30
N TYR A 58 -10.67 13.35 -7.30
CA TYR A 58 -11.72 12.91 -8.21
C TYR A 58 -13.01 13.71 -8.04
N ARG A 59 -13.46 13.93 -6.80
CA ARG A 59 -14.65 14.73 -6.49
C ARG A 59 -14.51 16.17 -6.95
N TRP A 60 -13.35 16.79 -6.70
CA TRP A 60 -13.05 18.16 -7.12
C TRP A 60 -13.04 18.30 -8.65
N TRP A 61 -12.36 17.40 -9.36
CA TRP A 61 -12.34 17.42 -10.83
C TRP A 61 -13.74 17.28 -11.42
N LYS A 62 -14.53 16.32 -10.92
CA LYS A 62 -15.91 16.14 -11.36
C LYS A 62 -16.78 17.37 -11.07
N SER A 63 -16.56 18.06 -9.95
CA SER A 63 -17.27 19.30 -9.63
C SER A 63 -16.94 20.43 -10.62
N ASN A 64 -15.67 20.55 -11.03
CA ASN A 64 -15.25 21.58 -11.98
C ASN A 64 -15.67 21.30 -13.43
N GLN A 65 -15.99 20.05 -13.76
CA GLN A 65 -16.53 19.69 -15.09
C GLN A 65 -18.03 19.95 -15.24
N GLN A 66 -18.74 20.26 -14.15
CA GLN A 66 -20.17 20.56 -14.14
C GLN A 66 -20.46 22.08 -14.13
N GLY A 67 -19.42 22.92 -14.27
CA GLY A 67 -19.51 24.37 -14.42
C GLY A 67 -19.27 24.82 -15.85
#